data_AF-A0A370QKQ3-F1
#
_entry.id   AF-A0A370QKQ3-F1
#
_cell.length_a   1.000
_cell.length_b   1.000
_cell.length_c   1.000
_cell.angle_alpha   90.00
_cell.angle_beta   90.00
_cell.angle_gamma   90.00
#
_symmetry.space_group_name_H-M   'P 1'
#
loop_
_entity.id
_entity.type
_entity.pdbx_description
1 polymer ?
#
loop_
_entity_poly.entity_id
_entity_poly.type
_entity_poly.pdbx_seq_one_letter_code
_entity_poly.pdbx_strand_id
1 'polypeptide(L)'
;MELKYIIETCVAIDIAILGIAYPIIVDKISNIGHKFSSNYLANAFENEFPQTKLFGIFPGRSRRITVFEWVLFFTIGSFIFLILDLEPLFWKDSWMMQNSAKLLTLFLTVSLVVIFIIWLDKVSLYNGKSTRLLTYIISEYRKLKKDQDDKYHFKIINELAIFAIRTQDKGLEETLVNFYTEEFNNYRANFIRPREEEKPDGFENFKVEFNHEFHYGIREIIREVAKGRNEDLQSLEYFVVSGVWLMGQGIFETPISNDTYKELWRNVVLISNNPKFVGNYWGTAHQYFNFGLQRVYGTDYNFETKKYDNQSLIDKRDNERKRFFEFHLALGGLLIYQKNYEALKTLFTYTQHQPPKYVLLPNNMTEIFTWFSSFKDEFGRGYYPIDLSYPFPGLDNLGNRRRVTFYICQYLTLLFLRQFTLPKYNTYDNFTGQPTLPQAEVLELLRWQESINYFRFCLKKVLKDENLLNTI
;
A
#
# COMPACT_ATOMS: atom_id res chain seq x y z
N MET A 1 22.62 -46.77 -40.30
CA MET A 1 21.56 -45.76 -40.37
C MET A 1 22.17 -44.52 -41.02
N GLU A 2 21.85 -44.25 -42.29
CA GLU A 2 22.50 -43.16 -43.04
C GLU A 2 22.04 -41.80 -42.51
N LEU A 3 22.97 -41.01 -41.96
CA LEU A 3 22.79 -39.63 -41.47
C LEU A 3 22.62 -38.60 -42.63
N LYS A 4 22.09 -39.01 -43.79
CA LYS A 4 22.22 -38.26 -45.04
C LYS A 4 21.46 -36.92 -45.05
N TYR A 5 20.33 -36.86 -44.34
CA TYR A 5 19.44 -35.68 -44.34
C TYR A 5 19.46 -34.88 -43.03
N ILE A 6 20.25 -35.30 -42.04
CA ILE A 6 20.24 -34.67 -40.71
C ILE A 6 20.79 -33.24 -40.78
N ILE A 7 21.84 -33.00 -41.55
CA ILE A 7 22.45 -31.67 -41.69
C ILE A 7 21.49 -30.71 -42.40
N GLU A 8 20.90 -31.12 -43.52
CA GLU A 8 19.93 -30.31 -44.28
C GLU A 8 18.73 -29.91 -43.40
N THR A 9 18.23 -30.86 -42.60
CA THR A 9 17.14 -30.61 -41.65
C THR A 9 17.56 -29.62 -40.55
N CYS A 10 18.75 -29.76 -39.98
CA CYS A 10 19.26 -28.85 -38.93
C CYS A 10 19.44 -27.43 -39.47
N VAL A 11 20.07 -27.28 -40.64
CA VAL A 11 20.27 -25.99 -41.31
C VAL A 11 18.93 -25.31 -41.60
N ALA A 12 17.94 -26.05 -42.12
CA ALA A 12 16.63 -25.48 -42.41
C ALA A 12 15.91 -24.97 -41.14
N ILE A 13 15.98 -25.71 -40.03
CA ILE A 13 15.40 -25.31 -38.75
C ILE A 13 16.10 -24.05 -38.21
N ASP A 14 17.43 -24.02 -38.20
CA ASP A 14 18.19 -22.89 -37.65
C ASP A 14 17.97 -21.61 -38.46
N ILE A 15 17.89 -21.71 -39.78
CA ILE A 15 17.54 -20.59 -40.67
C ILE A 15 16.12 -20.10 -40.38
N ALA A 16 15.15 -20.99 -40.17
CA ALA A 16 13.77 -20.59 -39.86
C ALA A 16 13.69 -19.85 -38.50
N ILE A 17 14.42 -20.33 -37.49
CA ILE A 17 14.50 -19.68 -36.17
C ILE A 17 15.16 -18.30 -36.30
N LEU A 18 16.29 -18.20 -36.99
CA LEU A 18 17.05 -16.95 -37.15
C LEU A 18 16.34 -15.92 -38.02
N GLY A 19 15.85 -16.36 -39.18
CA GLY A 19 15.35 -15.47 -40.22
C GLY A 19 13.92 -15.00 -40.00
N ILE A 20 13.08 -15.84 -39.38
CA ILE A 20 11.64 -15.56 -39.23
C ILE A 20 11.27 -15.40 -37.77
N ALA A 21 11.56 -16.41 -36.95
CA ALA A 21 10.99 -16.48 -35.61
C ALA A 21 11.64 -15.50 -34.62
N TYR A 22 12.95 -15.36 -34.67
CA TYR A 22 13.71 -14.49 -33.78
C TYR A 22 13.32 -13.00 -33.92
N PRO A 23 13.26 -12.39 -35.13
CA PRO A 23 12.79 -11.02 -35.28
C PRO A 23 11.39 -10.77 -34.72
N ILE A 24 10.45 -11.70 -34.95
CA ILE A 24 9.07 -11.60 -34.43
C ILE A 24 9.06 -11.59 -32.91
N ILE A 25 9.84 -12.46 -32.27
CA ILE A 25 9.92 -12.51 -30.81
C ILE A 25 10.55 -11.24 -30.25
N VAL A 26 11.63 -10.73 -30.86
CA VAL A 26 12.28 -9.49 -30.41
C VAL A 26 11.32 -8.30 -30.48
N ASP A 27 10.49 -8.20 -31.53
CA ASP A 27 9.42 -7.20 -31.63
C ASP A 27 8.35 -7.37 -30.53
N LYS A 28 7.99 -8.61 -30.19
CA LYS A 28 7.08 -8.85 -29.07
C LYS A 28 7.70 -8.53 -27.72
N ILE A 29 9.01 -8.67 -27.56
CA ILE A 29 9.74 -8.32 -26.33
C ILE A 29 9.84 -6.81 -26.15
N SER A 30 10.08 -6.04 -27.22
CA SER A 30 10.15 -4.57 -27.13
C SER A 30 8.81 -3.95 -26.69
N ASN A 31 7.70 -4.66 -26.92
CA ASN A 31 6.36 -4.28 -26.48
C ASN A 31 5.99 -4.76 -25.06
N ILE A 32 6.83 -5.58 -24.42
CA ILE A 32 6.63 -5.99 -23.02
C ILE A 32 6.73 -4.76 -22.13
N GLY A 33 5.71 -4.52 -21.32
CA GLY A 33 5.60 -3.33 -20.47
C GLY A 33 4.68 -2.27 -21.07
N HIS A 34 4.76 -1.98 -22.38
CA HIS A 34 3.88 -1.00 -23.02
C HIS A 34 2.41 -1.38 -22.89
N LYS A 35 2.07 -2.66 -23.10
CA LYS A 35 0.71 -3.20 -22.95
C LYS A 35 0.09 -2.90 -21.57
N PHE A 36 0.90 -3.01 -20.51
CA PHE A 36 0.45 -2.85 -19.13
C PHE A 36 0.82 -1.50 -18.52
N SER A 37 1.42 -0.60 -19.30
CA SER A 37 2.03 0.65 -18.81
C SER A 37 2.99 0.43 -17.63
N SER A 38 3.76 -0.66 -17.67
CA SER A 38 4.69 -1.08 -16.60
C SER A 38 6.13 -0.77 -16.96
N ASN A 39 6.86 -0.13 -16.05
CA ASN A 39 8.28 0.17 -16.21
C ASN A 39 9.20 -0.96 -15.75
N TYR A 40 8.68 -1.86 -14.91
CA TYR A 40 9.48 -2.93 -14.30
C TYR A 40 9.28 -4.27 -14.99
N LEU A 41 8.18 -4.48 -15.71
CA LEU A 41 7.88 -5.76 -16.35
C LEU A 41 8.93 -6.19 -17.38
N ALA A 42 9.43 -5.25 -18.19
CA ALA A 42 10.51 -5.51 -19.12
C ALA A 42 11.80 -5.93 -18.39
N ASN A 43 12.13 -5.27 -17.27
CA ASN A 43 13.30 -5.60 -16.46
C ASN A 43 13.18 -6.96 -15.77
N ALA A 44 11.98 -7.35 -15.33
CA ALA A 44 11.74 -8.69 -14.81
C ALA A 44 11.92 -9.74 -15.90
N PHE A 45 11.36 -9.50 -17.09
CA PHE A 45 11.51 -10.40 -18.24
C PHE A 45 12.98 -10.58 -18.66
N GLU A 46 13.81 -9.54 -18.58
CA GLU A 46 15.25 -9.65 -18.88
C GLU A 46 16.02 -10.59 -17.94
N ASN A 47 15.48 -10.86 -16.75
CA ASN A 47 16.07 -11.78 -15.77
C ASN A 47 15.48 -13.20 -15.84
N GLU A 48 14.59 -13.46 -16.79
CA GLU A 48 13.98 -14.77 -17.01
C GLU A 48 14.83 -15.62 -17.95
N PHE A 49 14.94 -16.93 -17.70
CA PHE A 49 15.55 -17.84 -18.66
C PHE A 49 14.65 -17.96 -19.91
N PRO A 50 15.20 -17.93 -21.14
CA PRO A 50 16.63 -17.85 -21.54
C PRO A 50 17.15 -16.44 -21.88
N GLN A 51 16.40 -15.39 -21.51
CA GLN A 51 16.79 -13.98 -21.69
C GLN A 51 17.87 -13.55 -20.68
N THR A 52 18.09 -14.34 -19.62
CA THR A 52 19.12 -14.11 -18.61
C THR A 52 20.47 -13.80 -19.24
N LYS A 53 21.07 -12.70 -18.78
CA LYS A 53 22.37 -12.22 -19.27
C LYS A 53 23.49 -13.06 -18.64
N LEU A 54 24.29 -13.73 -19.46
CA LEU A 54 25.35 -14.66 -19.03
C LEU A 54 26.70 -14.25 -19.63
N PHE A 55 27.75 -14.30 -18.80
CA PHE A 55 29.11 -13.86 -19.10
C PHE A 55 29.24 -12.34 -19.39
N GLY A 56 30.49 -11.84 -19.39
CA GLY A 56 30.83 -10.41 -19.43
C GLY A 56 30.43 -9.69 -20.73
N ILE A 57 30.64 -8.37 -20.75
CA ILE A 57 30.38 -7.53 -21.93
C ILE A 57 31.47 -7.82 -22.97
N PHE A 58 31.08 -8.23 -24.18
CA PHE A 58 32.01 -8.40 -25.30
C PHE A 58 32.49 -7.02 -25.80
N PRO A 59 33.77 -6.84 -26.17
CA PRO A 59 34.27 -5.58 -26.70
C PRO A 59 33.47 -5.17 -27.96
N GLY A 60 32.88 -3.96 -27.93
CA GLY A 60 32.07 -3.41 -29.02
C GLY A 60 30.55 -3.56 -28.88
N ARG A 61 30.04 -4.25 -27.83
CA ARG A 61 28.59 -4.33 -27.54
C ARG A 61 28.23 -3.55 -26.27
N SER A 62 27.08 -2.88 -26.30
CA SER A 62 26.53 -2.16 -25.14
C SER A 62 25.78 -3.06 -24.15
N ARG A 63 25.40 -4.29 -24.57
CA ARG A 63 24.61 -5.23 -23.76
C ARG A 63 25.32 -6.57 -23.60
N ARG A 64 25.12 -7.20 -22.44
CA ARG A 64 25.55 -8.59 -22.19
C ARG A 64 24.76 -9.56 -23.08
N ILE A 65 25.40 -10.68 -23.43
CA ILE A 65 24.83 -11.72 -24.28
C ILE A 65 23.86 -12.57 -23.45
N THR A 66 22.70 -12.86 -24.03
CA THR A 66 21.67 -13.71 -23.40
C THR A 66 22.00 -15.20 -23.54
N VAL A 67 21.42 -16.07 -22.69
CA VAL A 67 21.60 -17.53 -22.84
C VAL A 67 21.18 -18.01 -24.22
N PHE A 68 20.05 -17.50 -24.73
CA PHE A 68 19.58 -17.83 -26.07
C PHE A 68 20.64 -17.49 -27.15
N GLU A 69 21.19 -16.28 -27.13
CA GLU A 69 22.24 -15.85 -28.07
C GLU A 69 23.50 -16.72 -27.97
N TRP A 70 23.88 -17.17 -26.77
CA TRP A 70 24.99 -18.10 -26.60
C TRP A 70 24.73 -19.45 -27.27
N VAL A 71 23.58 -20.07 -27.01
CA VAL A 71 23.23 -21.36 -27.64
C VAL A 71 23.17 -21.22 -29.15
N LEU A 72 22.64 -20.10 -29.64
CA LEU A 72 22.65 -19.77 -31.06
C LEU A 72 24.08 -19.69 -31.62
N PHE A 73 25.00 -18.97 -30.97
CA PHE A 73 26.39 -18.88 -31.42
C PHE A 73 27.10 -20.24 -31.41
N PHE A 74 26.87 -21.08 -30.40
CA PHE A 74 27.42 -22.44 -30.37
C PHE A 74 26.84 -23.31 -31.50
N THR A 75 25.54 -23.18 -31.78
CA THR A 75 24.89 -23.91 -32.87
C THR A 75 25.44 -23.49 -34.22
N ILE A 76 25.55 -22.18 -34.49
CA ILE A 76 26.17 -21.66 -35.73
C ILE A 76 27.63 -22.10 -35.83
N GLY A 77 28.39 -21.97 -34.75
CA GLY A 77 29.80 -22.39 -34.70
C GLY A 77 29.99 -23.89 -34.94
N SER A 78 28.99 -24.71 -34.59
CA SER A 78 29.04 -26.15 -34.82
C SER A 78 29.05 -26.52 -36.32
N PHE A 79 28.44 -25.70 -37.18
CA PHE A 79 28.48 -25.90 -38.63
C PHE A 79 29.87 -25.66 -39.24
N ILE A 80 30.73 -24.88 -38.60
CA ILE A 80 32.11 -24.66 -39.09
C ILE A 80 32.87 -25.99 -39.10
N PHE A 81 32.67 -26.83 -38.08
CA PHE A 81 33.29 -28.17 -38.03
C PHE A 81 32.77 -29.10 -39.14
N LEU A 82 31.54 -28.89 -39.62
CA LEU A 82 30.97 -29.63 -40.76
C LEU A 82 31.49 -29.11 -42.10
N ILE A 83 31.71 -27.79 -42.24
CA ILE A 83 32.20 -27.19 -43.48
C ILE A 83 33.68 -27.50 -43.71
N LEU A 84 34.47 -27.54 -42.64
CA LEU A 84 35.92 -27.75 -42.72
C LEU A 84 36.35 -29.23 -42.76
N ASP A 85 35.40 -30.17 -42.71
CA ASP A 85 35.63 -31.63 -42.72
C ASP A 85 36.84 -32.06 -41.84
N LEU A 86 36.94 -31.49 -40.64
CA LEU A 86 38.07 -31.71 -39.75
C LEU A 86 38.07 -33.15 -39.21
N GLU A 87 39.19 -33.86 -39.39
CA GLU A 87 39.35 -35.20 -38.81
C GLU A 87 39.31 -35.15 -37.27
N PRO A 88 38.68 -36.14 -36.61
CA PRO A 88 38.61 -36.19 -35.15
C PRO A 88 40.00 -36.32 -34.51
N LEU A 89 40.25 -35.50 -33.48
CA LEU A 89 41.51 -35.42 -32.75
C LEU A 89 41.84 -36.67 -31.92
N PHE A 90 40.83 -37.44 -31.49
CA PHE A 90 40.98 -38.62 -30.62
C PHE A 90 40.16 -39.80 -31.17
N TRP A 91 40.48 -41.04 -30.82
CA TRP A 91 39.70 -42.27 -31.11
C TRP A 91 39.08 -42.40 -32.52
N LYS A 92 39.92 -42.32 -33.55
CA LYS A 92 39.55 -42.38 -34.98
C LYS A 92 38.78 -43.64 -35.39
N ASP A 93 38.94 -44.75 -34.66
CA ASP A 93 38.31 -46.05 -34.97
C ASP A 93 36.88 -46.21 -34.44
N SER A 94 36.40 -45.26 -33.61
CA SER A 94 35.06 -45.33 -33.05
C SER A 94 34.02 -44.63 -33.94
N TRP A 95 32.92 -45.33 -34.26
CA TRP A 95 31.82 -44.81 -35.10
C TRP A 95 31.24 -43.48 -34.58
N MET A 96 31.20 -43.34 -33.24
CA MET A 96 30.67 -42.15 -32.59
C MET A 96 31.56 -40.93 -32.82
N MET A 97 32.88 -41.13 -32.86
CA MET A 97 33.83 -40.05 -33.07
C MET A 97 33.91 -39.63 -34.54
N GLN A 98 33.76 -40.58 -35.47
CA GLN A 98 33.65 -40.30 -36.89
C GLN A 98 32.41 -39.46 -37.24
N ASN A 99 31.31 -39.61 -36.48
CA ASN A 99 30.08 -38.82 -36.66
C ASN A 99 29.92 -37.72 -35.61
N SER A 100 30.96 -37.41 -34.83
CA SER A 100 30.88 -36.51 -33.68
C SER A 100 30.38 -35.11 -34.05
N ALA A 101 30.85 -34.54 -35.17
CA ALA A 101 30.38 -33.24 -35.66
C ALA A 101 28.88 -33.25 -36.02
N LYS A 102 28.39 -34.32 -36.65
CA LYS A 102 26.96 -34.49 -37.00
C LYS A 102 26.08 -34.69 -35.76
N LEU A 103 26.58 -35.42 -34.77
CA LEU A 103 25.88 -35.63 -33.50
C LEU A 103 25.86 -34.36 -32.64
N LEU A 104 26.98 -33.62 -32.61
CA LEU A 104 27.09 -32.35 -31.89
C LEU A 104 26.15 -31.30 -32.48
N THR A 105 26.13 -31.14 -33.80
CA THR A 105 25.23 -30.22 -34.50
C THR A 105 23.77 -30.58 -34.24
N LEU A 106 23.39 -31.85 -34.42
CA LEU A 106 22.04 -32.33 -34.08
C LEU A 106 21.66 -32.03 -32.61
N PHE A 107 22.55 -32.30 -31.67
CA PHE A 107 22.32 -32.04 -30.25
C PHE A 107 22.13 -30.54 -29.96
N LEU A 108 22.95 -29.68 -30.56
CA LEU A 108 22.85 -28.22 -30.41
C LEU A 108 21.59 -27.68 -31.09
N THR A 109 21.23 -28.13 -32.28
CA THR A 109 19.97 -27.77 -32.95
C THR A 109 18.76 -28.18 -32.10
N VAL A 110 18.73 -29.41 -31.57
CA VAL A 110 17.64 -29.86 -30.68
C VAL A 110 17.59 -29.01 -29.41
N SER A 111 18.73 -28.72 -28.81
CA SER A 111 18.83 -27.85 -27.63
C SER A 111 18.33 -26.43 -27.94
N LEU A 112 18.69 -25.88 -29.09
CA LEU A 112 18.23 -24.57 -29.55
C LEU A 112 16.71 -24.55 -29.74
N VAL A 113 16.12 -25.57 -30.37
CA VAL A 113 14.67 -25.70 -30.53
C VAL A 113 13.96 -25.78 -29.18
N VAL A 114 14.46 -26.58 -28.23
CA VAL A 114 13.88 -26.69 -26.89
C VAL A 114 13.94 -25.35 -26.16
N ILE A 115 15.09 -24.67 -26.17
CA ILE A 115 15.26 -23.35 -25.52
C ILE A 115 14.38 -22.30 -26.20
N PHE A 116 14.24 -22.36 -27.53
CA PHE A 116 13.36 -21.49 -28.29
C PHE A 116 11.89 -21.67 -27.89
N ILE A 117 11.41 -22.91 -27.73
CA ILE A 117 10.04 -23.18 -27.25
C ILE A 117 9.84 -22.61 -25.84
N ILE A 118 10.80 -22.81 -24.93
CA ILE A 118 10.75 -22.23 -23.57
C ILE A 118 10.69 -20.70 -23.63
N TRP A 119 11.47 -20.08 -24.52
CA TRP A 119 11.46 -18.63 -24.70
C TRP A 119 10.10 -18.13 -25.22
N LEU A 120 9.52 -18.82 -26.21
CA LEU A 120 8.22 -18.50 -26.77
C LEU A 120 7.12 -18.57 -25.70
N ASP A 121 7.13 -19.60 -24.85
CA ASP A 121 6.19 -19.72 -23.74
C ASP A 121 6.31 -18.56 -22.74
N LYS A 122 7.53 -18.13 -22.42
CA LYS A 122 7.77 -16.97 -21.56
C LYS A 122 7.30 -15.66 -22.20
N VAL A 123 7.58 -15.45 -23.49
CA VAL A 123 7.11 -14.26 -24.22
C VAL A 123 5.58 -14.24 -24.30
N SER A 124 4.97 -15.40 -24.52
CA SER A 124 3.51 -15.58 -24.53
C SER A 124 2.89 -15.29 -23.16
N LEU A 125 3.53 -15.69 -22.06
CA LEU A 125 3.11 -15.37 -20.70
C LEU A 125 3.11 -13.85 -20.44
N TYR A 126 4.21 -13.18 -20.76
CA TYR A 126 4.39 -11.74 -20.51
C TYR A 126 3.58 -10.84 -21.46
N ASN A 127 3.19 -11.32 -22.64
CA ASN A 127 2.29 -10.61 -23.56
C ASN A 127 0.84 -11.10 -23.50
N GLY A 128 0.56 -12.15 -22.73
CA GLY A 128 -0.70 -12.87 -22.69
C GLY A 128 -1.78 -12.20 -21.84
N LYS A 129 -2.63 -13.03 -21.21
CA LYS A 129 -3.68 -12.56 -20.31
C LYS A 129 -3.07 -11.97 -19.03
N SER A 130 -3.60 -10.82 -18.62
CA SER A 130 -3.21 -10.10 -17.40
C SER A 130 -3.27 -10.99 -16.17
N THR A 131 -4.31 -11.82 -16.04
CA THR A 131 -4.49 -12.74 -14.90
C THR A 131 -3.38 -13.76 -14.78
N ARG A 132 -3.03 -14.44 -15.89
CA ARG A 132 -1.95 -15.43 -15.91
C ARG A 132 -0.60 -14.80 -15.56
N LEU A 133 -0.36 -13.58 -16.06
CA LEU A 133 0.83 -12.82 -15.72
C LEU A 133 0.86 -12.47 -14.23
N LEU A 134 -0.22 -11.91 -13.69
CA LEU A 134 -0.31 -11.54 -12.27
C LEU A 134 -0.08 -12.76 -11.36
N THR A 135 -0.76 -13.88 -11.61
CA THR A 135 -0.57 -15.12 -10.83
C THR A 135 0.88 -15.59 -10.90
N TYR A 136 1.51 -15.51 -12.06
CA TYR A 136 2.92 -15.87 -12.22
C TYR A 136 3.85 -14.96 -11.40
N ILE A 137 3.71 -13.64 -11.53
CA ILE A 137 4.53 -12.67 -10.80
C ILE A 137 4.36 -12.82 -9.29
N ILE A 138 3.14 -13.05 -8.80
CA ILE A 138 2.88 -13.34 -7.38
C ILE A 138 3.58 -14.64 -6.96
N SER A 139 3.55 -15.68 -7.80
CA SER A 139 4.22 -16.94 -7.48
C SER A 139 5.74 -16.81 -7.40
N GLU A 140 6.35 -16.01 -8.26
CA GLU A 140 7.79 -15.72 -8.20
C GLU A 140 8.14 -14.85 -7.00
N TYR A 141 7.33 -13.82 -6.70
CA TYR A 141 7.46 -13.03 -5.49
C TYR A 141 7.48 -13.90 -4.23
N ARG A 142 6.54 -14.84 -4.11
CA ARG A 142 6.42 -15.75 -2.96
C ARG A 142 7.59 -16.73 -2.83
N LYS A 143 8.35 -16.98 -3.89
CA LYS A 143 9.56 -17.84 -3.84
C LYS A 143 10.77 -17.10 -3.28
N LEU A 144 10.76 -15.77 -3.29
CA LEU A 144 11.87 -14.98 -2.74
C LEU A 144 11.97 -15.23 -1.23
N LYS A 145 13.18 -15.50 -0.75
CA LYS A 145 13.44 -15.59 0.69
C LYS A 145 13.29 -14.19 1.32
N LYS A 146 12.91 -14.11 2.60
CA LYS A 146 12.74 -12.83 3.33
C LYS A 146 13.96 -11.90 3.25
N ASP A 147 15.17 -12.44 3.10
CA ASP A 147 16.43 -11.67 3.00
C ASP A 147 16.82 -11.32 1.54
N GLN A 148 16.04 -11.77 0.56
CA GLN A 148 16.24 -11.39 -0.84
C GLN A 148 15.42 -10.13 -1.13
N ASP A 149 16.12 -9.09 -1.54
CA ASP A 149 15.50 -7.84 -1.96
C ASP A 149 14.59 -8.10 -3.17
N ASP A 150 13.27 -7.96 -2.97
CA ASP A 150 12.35 -7.96 -4.10
C ASP A 150 12.50 -6.65 -4.88
N LYS A 151 13.34 -6.71 -5.91
CA LYS A 151 13.68 -5.53 -6.67
C LYS A 151 12.53 -5.05 -7.57
N TYR A 152 11.66 -5.96 -8.01
CA TYR A 152 10.72 -5.69 -9.11
C TYR A 152 9.32 -6.29 -8.95
N HIS A 153 9.11 -7.44 -8.30
CA HIS A 153 7.82 -8.14 -8.41
C HIS A 153 6.68 -7.39 -7.72
N PHE A 154 6.89 -6.91 -6.50
CA PHE A 154 5.92 -6.09 -5.78
C PHE A 154 5.58 -4.82 -6.56
N LYS A 155 6.60 -4.19 -7.18
CA LYS A 155 6.41 -3.01 -8.04
C LYS A 155 5.55 -3.32 -9.27
N ILE A 156 5.80 -4.47 -9.90
CA ILE A 156 5.00 -4.95 -11.04
C ILE A 156 3.56 -5.23 -10.59
N ILE A 157 3.35 -5.83 -9.42
CA ILE A 157 2.01 -6.08 -8.88
C ILE A 157 1.27 -4.75 -8.64
N ASN A 158 1.95 -3.75 -8.07
CA ASN A 158 1.40 -2.39 -7.92
C ASN A 158 1.04 -1.76 -9.29
N GLU A 159 1.91 -1.88 -10.29
CA GLU A 159 1.63 -1.38 -11.65
C GLU A 159 0.46 -2.13 -12.31
N LEU A 160 0.35 -3.44 -12.10
CA LEU A 160 -0.78 -4.25 -12.57
C LEU A 160 -2.08 -3.89 -11.85
N ALA A 161 -2.04 -3.52 -10.57
CA ALA A 161 -3.21 -3.01 -9.85
C ALA A 161 -3.69 -1.67 -10.41
N ILE A 162 -2.75 -0.76 -10.70
CA ILE A 162 -3.04 0.51 -11.37
C ILE A 162 -3.61 0.27 -12.78
N PHE A 163 -3.01 -0.66 -13.52
CA PHE A 163 -3.52 -1.07 -14.83
C PHE A 163 -4.95 -1.62 -14.75
N ALA A 164 -5.25 -2.47 -13.75
CA ALA A 164 -6.58 -3.01 -13.52
C ALA A 164 -7.59 -1.88 -13.32
N ILE A 165 -7.29 -0.92 -12.44
CA ILE A 165 -8.13 0.27 -12.21
C ILE A 165 -8.34 1.07 -13.50
N ARG A 166 -7.27 1.36 -14.26
CA ARG A 166 -7.39 2.15 -15.50
C ARG A 166 -8.20 1.47 -16.60
N THR A 167 -8.11 0.15 -16.68
CA THR A 167 -8.77 -0.65 -17.74
C THR A 167 -10.08 -1.29 -17.29
N GLN A 168 -10.44 -1.16 -16.01
CA GLN A 168 -11.57 -1.86 -15.38
C GLN A 168 -11.51 -3.38 -15.57
N ASP A 169 -10.30 -3.97 -15.53
CA ASP A 169 -10.10 -5.42 -15.70
C ASP A 169 -10.50 -6.19 -14.43
N LYS A 170 -11.79 -6.52 -14.34
CA LYS A 170 -12.38 -7.31 -13.25
C LYS A 170 -11.69 -8.66 -13.02
N GLY A 171 -11.07 -9.25 -14.06
CA GLY A 171 -10.37 -10.53 -13.93
C GLY A 171 -9.21 -10.49 -12.93
N LEU A 172 -8.66 -9.30 -12.66
CA LEU A 172 -7.54 -9.11 -11.73
C LEU A 172 -8.00 -8.85 -10.29
N GLU A 173 -9.25 -8.44 -10.07
CA GLU A 173 -9.71 -7.91 -8.79
C GLU A 173 -9.46 -8.85 -7.63
N GLU A 174 -9.97 -10.08 -7.72
CA GLU A 174 -9.90 -11.07 -6.66
C GLU A 174 -8.44 -11.42 -6.34
N THR A 175 -7.60 -11.58 -7.37
CA THR A 175 -6.20 -11.92 -7.19
C THR A 175 -5.42 -10.79 -6.50
N LEU A 176 -5.71 -9.53 -6.86
CA LEU A 176 -5.10 -8.36 -6.23
C LEU A 176 -5.56 -8.19 -4.78
N VAL A 177 -6.87 -8.30 -4.52
CA VAL A 177 -7.43 -8.18 -3.17
C VAL A 177 -6.85 -9.25 -2.25
N ASN A 178 -6.78 -10.50 -2.72
CA ASN A 178 -6.18 -11.60 -1.97
C ASN A 178 -4.70 -11.35 -1.69
N PHE A 179 -3.93 -10.91 -2.69
CA PHE A 179 -2.52 -10.58 -2.52
C PHE A 179 -2.29 -9.51 -1.44
N TYR A 180 -2.92 -8.34 -1.54
CA TYR A 180 -2.70 -7.27 -0.56
C TYR A 180 -3.21 -7.64 0.84
N THR A 181 -4.29 -8.41 0.93
CA THR A 181 -4.82 -8.89 2.21
C THR A 181 -3.88 -9.89 2.87
N GLU A 182 -3.30 -10.82 2.10
CA GLU A 182 -2.27 -11.73 2.59
C GLU A 182 -1.01 -10.99 3.02
N GLU A 183 -0.52 -10.04 2.22
CA GLU A 183 0.66 -9.24 2.58
C GLU A 183 0.41 -8.45 3.87
N PHE A 184 -0.73 -7.79 3.98
CA PHE A 184 -1.16 -7.14 5.22
C PHE A 184 -1.14 -8.10 6.42
N ASN A 185 -1.71 -9.31 6.25
CA ASN A 185 -1.71 -10.33 7.30
C ASN A 185 -0.30 -10.86 7.62
N ASN A 186 0.60 -10.94 6.64
CA ASN A 186 2.00 -11.35 6.84
C ASN A 186 2.76 -10.30 7.66
N TYR A 187 2.59 -9.01 7.38
CA TYR A 187 3.12 -7.93 8.22
C TYR A 187 2.60 -8.02 9.66
N ARG A 188 1.32 -8.35 9.83
CA ARG A 188 0.69 -8.52 11.15
C ARG A 188 1.09 -9.80 11.88
N ALA A 189 1.32 -10.91 11.18
CA ALA A 189 1.67 -12.17 11.81
C ALA A 189 2.99 -12.07 12.59
N ASN A 190 3.92 -11.26 12.11
CA ASN A 190 5.15 -10.92 12.81
C ASN A 190 4.88 -10.14 14.12
N PHE A 191 3.76 -9.43 14.24
CA PHE A 191 3.33 -8.71 15.44
C PHE A 191 2.57 -9.60 16.44
N ILE A 192 1.70 -10.49 15.95
CA ILE A 192 0.80 -11.31 16.80
C ILE A 192 1.53 -12.52 17.43
N ARG A 193 2.62 -13.01 16.82
CA ARG A 193 3.30 -14.26 17.24
C ARG A 193 4.73 -14.12 17.80
N PRO A 194 5.06 -13.26 18.76
CA PRO A 194 6.19 -13.58 19.62
C PRO A 194 5.73 -14.66 20.60
N ARG A 195 6.39 -15.82 20.59
CA ARG A 195 6.35 -16.73 21.75
C ARG A 195 6.83 -15.92 22.95
N GLU A 196 6.29 -16.14 24.16
CA GLU A 196 6.70 -15.35 25.34
C GLU A 196 8.22 -15.32 25.56
N GLU A 197 8.89 -16.41 25.17
CA GLU A 197 10.34 -16.60 25.23
C GLU A 197 11.12 -15.84 24.13
N GLU A 198 10.43 -15.35 23.08
CA GLU A 198 11.00 -14.63 21.92
C GLU A 198 10.54 -13.16 21.85
N LYS A 199 9.83 -12.65 22.87
CA LYS A 199 9.49 -11.23 22.97
C LYS A 199 10.80 -10.43 23.11
N PRO A 200 11.20 -9.59 22.14
CA PRO A 200 12.37 -8.76 22.30
C PRO A 200 12.15 -7.75 23.44
N ASP A 201 13.23 -7.36 24.12
CA ASP A 201 13.19 -6.25 25.08
C ASP A 201 12.57 -5.02 24.39
N GLY A 202 11.50 -4.48 24.98
CA GLY A 202 10.74 -3.38 24.39
C GLY A 202 9.65 -3.78 23.38
N PHE A 203 9.17 -5.04 23.39
CA PHE A 203 7.98 -5.47 22.63
C PHE A 203 6.76 -4.55 22.85
N GLU A 204 6.66 -3.92 24.03
CA GLU A 204 5.67 -2.88 24.33
C GLU A 204 5.72 -1.70 23.34
N ASN A 205 6.80 -1.49 22.60
CA ASN A 205 6.95 -0.44 21.59
C ASN A 205 6.84 -0.94 20.14
N PHE A 206 6.63 -2.24 19.93
CA PHE A 206 6.54 -2.82 18.60
C PHE A 206 5.29 -2.30 17.87
N LYS A 207 5.45 -1.94 16.59
CA LYS A 207 4.38 -1.44 15.72
C LYS A 207 4.48 -2.16 14.39
N VAL A 208 3.36 -2.32 13.69
CA VAL A 208 3.37 -2.93 12.36
C VAL A 208 4.00 -1.93 11.38
N GLU A 209 5.20 -2.24 10.91
CA GLU A 209 5.91 -1.48 9.89
C GLU A 209 5.74 -2.17 8.53
N PHE A 210 5.06 -1.49 7.62
CA PHE A 210 4.94 -1.93 6.23
C PHE A 210 6.15 -1.46 5.44
N ASN A 211 6.57 -2.24 4.45
CA ASN A 211 7.62 -1.80 3.55
C ASN A 211 7.17 -0.57 2.73
N HIS A 212 8.16 0.16 2.19
CA HIS A 212 7.90 1.34 1.38
C HIS A 212 6.98 1.06 0.18
N GLU A 213 7.19 -0.08 -0.51
CA GLU A 213 6.45 -0.44 -1.72
C GLU A 213 4.97 -0.73 -1.47
N PHE A 214 4.61 -1.25 -0.31
CA PHE A 214 3.23 -1.48 0.11
C PHE A 214 2.50 -0.15 0.33
N HIS A 215 3.11 0.75 1.10
CA HIS A 215 2.57 2.11 1.31
C HIS A 215 2.44 2.89 0.00
N TYR A 216 3.50 2.90 -0.81
CA TYR A 216 3.54 3.58 -2.10
C TYR A 216 2.48 3.02 -3.05
N GLY A 217 2.40 1.69 -3.17
CA GLY A 217 1.44 0.99 -4.02
C GLY A 217 0.00 1.35 -3.69
N ILE A 218 -0.40 1.24 -2.42
CA ILE A 218 -1.75 1.60 -1.97
C ILE A 218 -2.06 3.05 -2.33
N ARG A 219 -1.16 3.99 -2.02
CA ARG A 219 -1.39 5.42 -2.29
C ARG A 219 -1.59 5.72 -3.77
N GLU A 220 -0.79 5.10 -4.64
CA GLU A 220 -0.93 5.30 -6.09
C GLU A 220 -2.21 4.64 -6.63
N ILE A 221 -2.64 3.50 -6.09
CA ILE A 221 -3.95 2.91 -6.40
C ILE A 221 -5.08 3.87 -5.97
N ILE A 222 -5.03 4.45 -4.77
CA ILE A 222 -6.00 5.47 -4.32
C ILE A 222 -6.04 6.64 -5.29
N ARG A 223 -4.87 7.14 -5.70
CA ARG A 223 -4.78 8.28 -6.63
C ARG A 223 -5.47 7.98 -7.95
N GLU A 224 -5.35 6.76 -8.47
CA GLU A 224 -6.03 6.36 -9.70
C GLU A 224 -7.53 6.12 -9.49
N VAL A 225 -7.91 5.46 -8.40
CA VAL A 225 -9.30 5.27 -7.97
C VAL A 225 -10.03 6.62 -7.83
N ALA A 226 -9.36 7.63 -7.27
CA ALA A 226 -9.93 8.97 -7.07
C ALA A 226 -10.18 9.76 -8.38
N LYS A 227 -9.60 9.34 -9.51
CA LYS A 227 -9.78 10.03 -10.81
C LYS A 227 -11.06 9.62 -11.55
N GLY A 228 -11.64 8.46 -11.25
CA GLY A 228 -12.68 7.84 -12.08
C GLY A 228 -13.74 7.08 -11.28
N ARG A 229 -14.68 6.45 -12.00
CA ARG A 229 -15.66 5.53 -11.44
C ARG A 229 -15.16 4.10 -11.61
N ASN A 230 -15.02 3.36 -10.51
CA ASN A 230 -14.52 1.99 -10.51
C ASN A 230 -15.68 1.00 -10.36
N GLU A 231 -16.59 0.99 -11.33
CA GLU A 231 -17.83 0.23 -11.26
C GLU A 231 -17.59 -1.29 -11.26
N ASP A 232 -16.54 -1.74 -11.96
CA ASP A 232 -16.19 -3.17 -12.09
C ASP A 232 -15.23 -3.67 -11.01
N LEU A 233 -14.58 -2.75 -10.28
CA LEU A 233 -13.52 -3.02 -9.29
C LEU A 233 -13.88 -2.50 -7.89
N GLN A 234 -15.13 -2.72 -7.48
CA GLN A 234 -15.68 -2.15 -6.24
C GLN A 234 -15.03 -2.70 -4.97
N SER A 235 -14.63 -3.97 -4.97
CA SER A 235 -13.96 -4.59 -3.82
C SER A 235 -12.58 -3.96 -3.65
N LEU A 236 -11.80 -3.91 -4.74
CA LEU A 236 -10.48 -3.27 -4.72
C LEU A 236 -10.59 -1.80 -4.32
N GLU A 237 -11.54 -1.05 -4.90
CA GLU A 237 -11.85 0.34 -4.51
C GLU A 237 -12.10 0.42 -2.99
N TYR A 238 -13.02 -0.40 -2.48
CA TYR A 238 -13.39 -0.40 -1.07
C TYR A 238 -12.17 -0.64 -0.16
N PHE A 239 -11.41 -1.72 -0.38
CA PHE A 239 -10.27 -2.06 0.49
C PHE A 239 -9.21 -0.96 0.53
N VAL A 240 -8.95 -0.33 -0.62
CA VAL A 240 -7.91 0.69 -0.75
C VAL A 240 -8.36 2.02 -0.13
N VAL A 241 -9.60 2.48 -0.39
CA VAL A 241 -10.08 3.79 0.14
C VAL A 241 -10.49 3.72 1.61
N SER A 242 -10.90 2.54 2.10
CA SER A 242 -11.33 2.35 3.48
C SER A 242 -10.17 2.33 4.49
N GLY A 243 -8.93 2.14 4.02
CA GLY A 243 -7.75 2.03 4.87
C GLY A 243 -7.64 0.70 5.62
N VAL A 244 -8.42 -0.32 5.22
CA VAL A 244 -8.41 -1.67 5.81
C VAL A 244 -7.01 -2.28 5.80
N TRP A 245 -6.26 -2.14 4.71
CA TRP A 245 -4.91 -2.68 4.58
C TRP A 245 -3.84 -1.90 5.37
N LEU A 246 -4.22 -0.91 6.17
CA LEU A 246 -3.31 -0.15 7.01
C LEU A 246 -3.72 -0.18 8.49
N MET A 247 -5.04 -0.14 8.76
CA MET A 247 -5.59 -0.20 10.12
C MET A 247 -5.99 -1.62 10.54
N GLY A 248 -6.45 -2.44 9.59
CA GLY A 248 -7.00 -3.78 9.80
C GLY A 248 -8.52 -3.85 9.92
N GLN A 249 -9.04 -5.07 9.83
CA GLN A 249 -10.43 -5.42 10.13
C GLN A 249 -10.49 -6.31 11.37
N GLY A 250 -11.50 -6.09 12.22
CA GLY A 250 -11.86 -6.97 13.32
C GLY A 250 -11.35 -6.55 14.71
N ILE A 251 -11.28 -7.54 15.60
CA ILE A 251 -11.09 -7.37 17.06
C ILE A 251 -9.60 -7.33 17.46
N PHE A 252 -8.72 -7.80 16.58
CA PHE A 252 -7.31 -7.89 16.89
C PHE A 252 -6.63 -6.53 16.84
N GLU A 253 -5.97 -6.18 17.94
CA GLU A 253 -5.16 -4.97 18.06
C GLU A 253 -4.11 -4.91 16.96
N THR A 254 -4.00 -3.74 16.31
CA THR A 254 -2.97 -3.47 15.31
C THR A 254 -2.40 -2.09 15.56
N PRO A 255 -1.29 -1.95 16.30
CA PRO A 255 -0.69 -0.64 16.54
C PRO A 255 -0.18 -0.04 15.23
N ILE A 256 -0.57 1.22 14.98
CA ILE A 256 -0.20 1.93 13.75
C ILE A 256 1.14 2.65 13.97
N SER A 257 2.11 2.36 13.11
CA SER A 257 3.43 3.01 13.12
C SER A 257 3.33 4.51 12.77
N ASN A 258 4.37 5.28 13.10
CA ASN A 258 4.39 6.70 12.74
C ASN A 258 4.32 6.94 11.24
N ASP A 259 4.97 6.08 10.45
CA ASP A 259 4.98 6.21 8.99
C ASP A 259 3.64 5.77 8.39
N THR A 260 3.03 4.70 8.92
CA THR A 260 1.66 4.32 8.55
C THR A 260 0.66 5.44 8.82
N TYR A 261 0.79 6.20 9.92
CA TYR A 261 -0.06 7.38 10.17
C TYR A 261 0.11 8.48 9.13
N LYS A 262 1.36 8.76 8.71
CA LYS A 262 1.64 9.77 7.67
C LYS A 262 1.02 9.34 6.33
N GLU A 263 1.15 8.07 5.98
CA GLU A 263 0.57 7.51 4.76
C GLU A 263 -0.95 7.45 4.81
N LEU A 264 -1.54 7.09 5.95
CA LEU A 264 -2.99 7.19 6.18
C LEU A 264 -3.50 8.62 5.99
N TRP A 265 -2.80 9.63 6.51
CA TRP A 265 -3.20 11.03 6.28
C TRP A 265 -3.16 11.40 4.80
N ARG A 266 -2.08 11.04 4.09
CA ARG A 266 -1.94 11.27 2.63
C ARG A 266 -3.10 10.62 1.87
N ASN A 267 -3.44 9.39 2.23
CA ASN A 267 -4.53 8.63 1.63
C ASN A 267 -5.90 9.29 1.89
N VAL A 268 -6.15 9.73 3.13
CA VAL A 268 -7.37 10.43 3.52
C VAL A 268 -7.52 11.76 2.76
N VAL A 269 -6.44 12.52 2.59
CA VAL A 269 -6.44 13.76 1.80
C VAL A 269 -6.78 13.50 0.32
N LEU A 270 -6.36 12.37 -0.25
CA LEU A 270 -6.70 12.02 -1.64
C LEU A 270 -8.19 11.70 -1.81
N ILE A 271 -8.81 11.07 -0.81
CA ILE A 271 -10.22 10.66 -0.88
C ILE A 271 -11.21 11.69 -0.33
N SER A 272 -10.73 12.74 0.37
CA SER A 272 -11.57 13.64 1.16
C SER A 272 -12.57 14.46 0.35
N ASN A 273 -12.37 14.60 -0.96
CA ASN A 273 -13.33 15.24 -1.86
C ASN A 273 -14.54 14.34 -2.22
N ASN A 274 -14.46 13.03 -1.96
CA ASN A 274 -15.52 12.07 -2.30
C ASN A 274 -16.23 11.59 -1.02
N PRO A 275 -17.49 12.00 -0.77
CA PRO A 275 -18.26 11.59 0.42
C PRO A 275 -18.37 10.08 0.61
N LYS A 276 -18.52 9.31 -0.49
CA LYS A 276 -18.61 7.84 -0.44
C LYS A 276 -17.33 7.24 0.12
N PHE A 277 -16.17 7.71 -0.36
CA PHE A 277 -14.88 7.19 0.09
C PHE A 277 -14.58 7.59 1.53
N VAL A 278 -14.91 8.83 1.91
CA VAL A 278 -14.82 9.28 3.30
C VAL A 278 -15.71 8.42 4.20
N GLY A 279 -16.93 8.08 3.78
CA GLY A 279 -17.81 7.18 4.51
C GLY A 279 -17.23 5.78 4.71
N ASN A 280 -16.65 5.19 3.66
CA ASN A 280 -15.99 3.87 3.73
C ASN A 280 -14.80 3.89 4.70
N TYR A 281 -13.97 4.93 4.62
CA TYR A 281 -12.87 5.15 5.56
C TYR A 281 -13.37 5.31 7.00
N TRP A 282 -14.35 6.19 7.20
CA TRP A 282 -14.90 6.49 8.52
C TRP A 282 -15.48 5.24 9.19
N GLY A 283 -16.13 4.37 8.41
CA GLY A 283 -16.67 3.12 8.92
C GLY A 283 -15.59 2.16 9.41
N THR A 284 -14.49 2.05 8.68
CA THR A 284 -13.34 1.23 9.09
C THR A 284 -12.63 1.83 10.30
N ALA A 285 -12.42 3.14 10.31
CA ALA A 285 -11.83 3.85 11.44
C ALA A 285 -12.68 3.72 12.71
N HIS A 286 -14.01 3.79 12.59
CA HIS A 286 -14.93 3.58 13.70
C HIS A 286 -14.79 2.16 14.28
N GLN A 287 -14.73 1.14 13.43
CA GLN A 287 -14.51 -0.24 13.87
C GLN A 287 -13.15 -0.41 14.54
N TYR A 288 -12.09 0.11 13.93
CA TYR A 288 -10.74 0.06 14.48
C TYR A 288 -10.66 0.75 15.85
N PHE A 289 -11.26 1.92 16.02
CA PHE A 289 -11.23 2.63 17.31
C PHE A 289 -12.03 1.93 18.41
N ASN A 290 -13.13 1.26 18.04
CA ASN A 290 -13.99 0.55 18.99
C ASN A 290 -13.39 -0.79 19.42
N PHE A 291 -12.85 -1.55 18.46
CA PHE A 291 -12.38 -2.92 18.67
C PHE A 291 -10.85 -3.02 18.68
N GLY A 292 -10.18 -2.53 17.61
CA GLY A 292 -8.72 -2.60 17.48
C GLY A 292 -7.96 -1.77 18.51
N LEU A 293 -8.50 -0.61 18.93
CA LEU A 293 -7.95 0.26 19.98
C LEU A 293 -8.81 0.25 21.25
N GLN A 294 -9.43 -0.88 21.59
CA GLN A 294 -10.26 -0.98 22.81
C GLN A 294 -9.52 -0.48 24.05
N ARG A 295 -10.22 0.12 25.02
CA ARG A 295 -9.57 0.56 26.26
C ARG A 295 -8.97 -0.62 27.02
N VAL A 296 -7.77 -0.42 27.58
CA VAL A 296 -7.16 -1.32 28.54
C VAL A 296 -7.57 -0.84 29.94
N TYR A 297 -8.04 -1.75 30.78
CA TYR A 297 -8.44 -1.44 32.16
C TYR A 297 -7.37 -1.92 33.14
N GLY A 298 -7.32 -1.26 34.30
CA GLY A 298 -6.45 -1.66 35.40
C GLY A 298 -6.78 -3.07 35.90
N THR A 299 -5.75 -3.89 36.12
CA THR A 299 -5.91 -5.22 36.72
C THR A 299 -5.90 -5.11 38.24
N ASP A 300 -4.73 -4.84 38.82
CA ASP A 300 -4.52 -4.79 40.26
C ASP A 300 -4.05 -3.38 40.63
N TYR A 301 -4.78 -2.74 41.55
CA TYR A 301 -4.48 -1.39 42.01
C TYR A 301 -3.59 -1.43 43.25
N ASN A 302 -2.38 -0.90 43.13
CA ASN A 302 -1.46 -0.78 44.23
C ASN A 302 -1.76 0.51 45.02
N PHE A 303 -2.22 0.34 46.27
CA PHE A 303 -2.59 1.46 47.15
C PHE A 303 -1.40 2.31 47.60
N GLU A 304 -0.19 1.75 47.65
CA GLU A 304 1.01 2.48 48.05
C GLU A 304 1.51 3.39 46.93
N THR A 305 1.56 2.86 45.70
CA THR A 305 2.04 3.61 44.53
C THR A 305 0.95 4.42 43.83
N LYS A 306 -0.32 4.19 44.18
CA LYS A 306 -1.52 4.77 43.55
C LYS A 306 -1.58 4.55 42.03
N LYS A 307 -1.12 3.37 41.59
CA LYS A 307 -1.06 2.98 40.18
C LYS A 307 -1.55 1.55 40.00
N TYR A 308 -2.00 1.24 38.80
CA TYR A 308 -2.24 -0.13 38.40
C TYR A 308 -0.92 -0.82 38.01
N ASP A 309 -0.84 -2.13 38.21
CA ASP A 309 0.32 -2.92 37.78
C ASP A 309 0.58 -2.80 36.28
N ASN A 310 -0.48 -2.67 35.47
CA ASN A 310 -0.42 -2.48 34.02
C ASN A 310 -0.51 -1.00 33.58
N GLN A 311 -0.17 -0.02 34.44
CA GLN A 311 -0.28 1.41 34.13
C GLN A 311 0.41 1.81 32.82
N SER A 312 1.60 1.25 32.52
CA SER A 312 2.33 1.51 31.27
C SER A 312 1.49 1.21 30.02
N LEU A 313 0.78 0.07 30.04
CA LEU A 313 -0.08 -0.35 28.93
C LEU A 313 -1.33 0.52 28.79
N ILE A 314 -1.90 0.95 29.93
CA ILE A 314 -3.04 1.89 29.95
C ILE A 314 -2.62 3.22 29.31
N ASP A 315 -1.53 3.82 29.80
CA ASP A 315 -1.02 5.11 29.33
C ASP A 315 -0.68 5.06 27.84
N LYS A 316 -0.06 3.96 27.39
CA LYS A 316 0.22 3.73 25.97
C LYS A 316 -1.06 3.68 25.15
N ARG A 317 -2.05 2.87 25.55
CA ARG A 317 -3.32 2.73 24.83
C ARG A 317 -4.08 4.05 24.78
N ASP A 318 -4.11 4.79 25.88
CA ASP A 318 -4.78 6.09 25.94
C ASP A 318 -4.09 7.12 25.04
N ASN A 319 -2.76 7.09 24.92
CA ASN A 319 -2.03 7.91 23.97
C ASN A 319 -2.34 7.52 22.51
N GLU A 320 -2.37 6.23 22.17
CA GLU A 320 -2.76 5.76 20.84
C GLU A 320 -4.18 6.18 20.46
N ARG A 321 -5.13 6.03 21.40
CA ARG A 321 -6.52 6.47 21.23
C ARG A 321 -6.59 7.99 21.08
N LYS A 322 -5.87 8.75 21.91
CA LYS A 322 -5.83 10.22 21.84
C LYS A 322 -5.31 10.68 20.48
N ARG A 323 -4.21 10.11 20.00
CA ARG A 323 -3.65 10.43 18.68
C ARG A 323 -4.58 10.06 17.54
N PHE A 324 -5.20 8.88 17.58
CA PHE A 324 -6.16 8.48 16.56
C PHE A 324 -7.38 9.42 16.56
N PHE A 325 -7.87 9.81 17.73
CA PHE A 325 -8.96 10.77 17.84
C PHE A 325 -8.57 12.16 17.30
N GLU A 326 -7.37 12.64 17.62
CA GLU A 326 -6.81 13.88 17.08
C GLU A 326 -6.80 13.89 15.54
N PHE A 327 -6.35 12.79 14.93
CA PHE A 327 -6.36 12.61 13.47
C PHE A 327 -7.76 12.80 12.88
N HIS A 328 -8.80 12.28 13.53
CA HIS A 328 -10.18 12.37 13.03
C HIS A 328 -10.80 13.75 13.26
N LEU A 329 -10.38 14.47 14.30
CA LEU A 329 -10.72 15.88 14.46
C LEU A 329 -10.08 16.75 13.36
N ALA A 330 -8.82 16.44 13.00
CA ALA A 330 -8.15 17.12 11.89
C ALA A 330 -8.84 16.85 10.54
N LEU A 331 -9.30 15.60 10.30
CA LEU A 331 -10.11 15.25 9.14
C LEU A 331 -11.40 16.08 9.06
N GLY A 332 -12.12 16.26 10.17
CA GLY A 332 -13.30 17.13 10.19
C GLY A 332 -12.99 18.58 9.78
N GLY A 333 -11.85 19.12 10.23
CA GLY A 333 -11.35 20.41 9.77
C GLY A 333 -11.04 20.45 8.27
N LEU A 334 -10.44 19.38 7.73
CA LEU A 334 -10.16 19.25 6.30
C LEU A 334 -11.44 19.29 5.46
N LEU A 335 -12.50 18.60 5.91
CA LEU A 335 -13.78 18.59 5.21
C LEU A 335 -14.49 19.95 5.24
N ILE A 336 -14.39 20.70 6.34
CA ILE A 336 -14.86 22.10 6.38
C ILE A 336 -14.08 22.97 5.39
N TYR A 337 -12.75 22.85 5.36
CA TYR A 337 -11.91 23.59 4.42
C TYR A 337 -12.31 23.33 2.96
N GLN A 338 -12.58 22.07 2.63
CA GLN A 338 -13.02 21.65 1.30
C GLN A 338 -14.52 21.90 1.03
N LYS A 339 -15.28 22.37 2.03
CA LYS A 339 -16.74 22.52 2.00
C LYS A 339 -17.47 21.23 1.62
N ASN A 340 -16.93 20.08 2.03
CA ASN A 340 -17.54 18.79 1.78
C ASN A 340 -18.60 18.47 2.85
N TYR A 341 -19.73 19.17 2.77
CA TYR A 341 -20.82 19.07 3.73
C TYR A 341 -21.51 17.70 3.75
N GLU A 342 -21.54 17.00 2.61
CA GLU A 342 -22.10 15.64 2.51
C GLU A 342 -21.25 14.61 3.25
N ALA A 343 -19.92 14.72 3.17
CA ALA A 343 -19.02 13.92 3.98
C ALA A 343 -19.23 14.23 5.48
N LEU A 344 -19.31 15.52 5.86
CA LEU A 344 -19.56 15.91 7.26
C LEU A 344 -20.86 15.32 7.83
N LYS A 345 -21.96 15.34 7.06
CA LYS A 345 -23.21 14.66 7.46
C LYS A 345 -22.96 13.18 7.71
N THR A 346 -22.24 12.51 6.81
CA THR A 346 -21.89 11.09 6.96
C THR A 346 -21.15 10.83 8.27
N LEU A 347 -20.17 11.66 8.62
CA LEU A 347 -19.42 11.56 9.89
C LEU A 347 -20.34 11.65 11.11
N PHE A 348 -21.33 12.54 11.06
CA PHE A 348 -22.24 12.83 12.17
C PHE A 348 -23.36 11.83 12.34
N THR A 349 -23.76 11.12 11.28
CA THR A 349 -24.84 10.13 11.30
C THR A 349 -24.33 8.70 11.42
N TYR A 350 -23.05 8.44 11.12
CA TYR A 350 -22.51 7.09 11.13
C TYR A 350 -22.44 6.50 12.55
N THR A 351 -23.13 5.38 12.76
CA THR A 351 -23.05 4.58 13.97
C THR A 351 -23.36 3.11 13.66
N GLN A 352 -22.81 2.19 14.46
CA GLN A 352 -23.10 0.75 14.41
C GLN A 352 -23.80 0.25 15.69
N HIS A 353 -24.31 1.16 16.52
CA HIS A 353 -24.90 0.84 17.83
C HIS A 353 -26.33 1.38 17.93
N GLN A 354 -27.16 0.68 18.71
CA GLN A 354 -28.47 1.15 19.17
C GLN A 354 -28.52 1.04 20.70
N PRO A 355 -28.57 2.16 21.46
CA PRO A 355 -28.66 3.55 20.99
C PRO A 355 -27.39 4.04 20.24
N PRO A 356 -27.52 5.07 19.37
CA PRO A 356 -26.40 5.64 18.63
C PRO A 356 -25.21 6.01 19.51
N LYS A 357 -24.01 5.57 19.10
CA LYS A 357 -22.74 5.90 19.74
C LYS A 357 -21.74 6.38 18.69
N TYR A 358 -21.12 7.53 18.94
CA TYR A 358 -20.21 8.20 18.01
C TYR A 358 -18.78 8.22 18.55
N VAL A 359 -18.09 7.09 18.51
CA VAL A 359 -16.80 6.90 19.21
C VAL A 359 -15.65 7.78 18.69
N LEU A 360 -15.76 8.32 17.47
CA LEU A 360 -14.80 9.22 16.84
C LEU A 360 -15.17 10.71 16.98
N LEU A 361 -16.25 11.03 17.71
CA LEU A 361 -16.69 12.39 17.97
C LEU A 361 -16.65 12.69 19.48
N PRO A 362 -16.47 13.96 19.88
CA PRO A 362 -16.52 14.32 21.30
C PRO A 362 -17.88 14.05 21.91
N ASN A 363 -17.89 13.49 23.12
CA ASN A 363 -19.12 13.07 23.80
C ASN A 363 -19.71 14.14 24.72
N ASN A 364 -18.94 15.19 25.06
CA ASN A 364 -19.37 16.22 26.01
C ASN A 364 -18.60 17.53 25.80
N MET A 365 -19.06 18.59 26.46
CA MET A 365 -18.43 19.92 26.42
C MET A 365 -16.98 19.90 26.91
N THR A 366 -16.65 19.10 27.92
CA THR A 366 -15.27 19.01 28.44
C THR A 366 -14.31 18.58 27.35
N GLU A 367 -14.58 17.47 26.67
CA GLU A 367 -13.74 16.98 25.56
C GLU A 367 -13.60 18.02 24.45
N ILE A 368 -14.67 18.71 24.09
CA ILE A 368 -14.64 19.75 23.05
C ILE A 368 -13.70 20.89 23.44
N PHE A 369 -13.82 21.43 24.65
CA PHE A 369 -12.98 22.55 25.10
C PHE A 369 -11.53 22.12 25.33
N THR A 370 -11.29 20.89 25.83
CA THR A 370 -9.93 20.32 25.93
C THR A 370 -9.26 20.27 24.57
N TRP A 371 -9.93 19.69 23.56
CA TRP A 371 -9.38 19.61 22.21
C TRP A 371 -9.24 20.98 21.57
N PHE A 372 -10.22 21.88 21.74
CA PHE A 372 -10.16 23.23 21.18
C PHE A 372 -8.95 23.99 21.71
N SER A 373 -8.73 23.97 23.02
CA SER A 373 -7.57 24.59 23.65
C SER A 373 -6.28 23.94 23.16
N SER A 374 -6.25 22.61 23.03
CA SER A 374 -5.08 21.87 22.54
C SER A 374 -4.70 22.22 21.09
N PHE A 375 -5.67 22.37 20.19
CA PHE A 375 -5.39 22.75 18.78
C PHE A 375 -4.98 24.21 18.67
N LYS A 376 -5.60 25.11 19.44
CA LYS A 376 -5.25 26.53 19.43
C LYS A 376 -3.84 26.79 19.97
N ASP A 377 -3.44 26.11 21.04
CA ASP A 377 -2.12 26.26 21.64
C ASP A 377 -1.08 25.31 21.03
N GLU A 378 -0.59 25.68 19.84
CA GLU A 378 0.45 24.94 19.11
C GLU A 378 1.79 24.86 19.89
N PHE A 379 2.08 25.84 20.75
CA PHE A 379 3.36 25.93 21.48
C PHE A 379 3.41 25.01 22.70
N GLY A 380 2.26 24.67 23.29
CA GLY A 380 2.16 23.72 24.39
C GLY A 380 2.41 22.25 24.00
N ARG A 381 2.53 21.92 22.70
CA ARG A 381 2.60 20.54 22.19
C ARG A 381 4.00 19.92 22.13
N GLY A 382 5.06 20.69 22.38
CA GLY A 382 6.44 20.20 22.55
C GLY A 382 7.14 19.60 21.31
N TYR A 383 6.42 19.04 20.33
CA TYR A 383 7.00 18.41 19.15
C TYR A 383 6.01 18.51 17.97
N TYR A 384 6.41 19.24 16.92
CA TYR A 384 5.74 19.43 15.61
C TYR A 384 4.48 20.32 15.53
N PRO A 385 4.50 21.37 14.70
CA PRO A 385 3.33 22.12 14.27
C PRO A 385 2.24 21.26 13.62
N ILE A 386 0.97 21.59 13.88
CA ILE A 386 -0.23 20.83 13.46
C ILE A 386 -0.34 20.76 11.94
N ASP A 387 0.06 21.82 11.25
CA ASP A 387 0.13 21.94 9.79
C ASP A 387 1.14 20.97 9.16
N LEU A 388 2.18 20.56 9.89
CA LEU A 388 3.13 19.53 9.43
C LEU A 388 2.61 18.11 9.68
N SER A 389 1.86 17.91 10.76
CA SER A 389 1.23 16.62 11.06
C SER A 389 0.05 16.33 10.15
N TYR A 390 -0.73 17.36 9.82
CA TYR A 390 -1.96 17.26 9.04
C TYR A 390 -2.01 18.31 7.92
N PRO A 391 -1.12 18.22 6.91
CA PRO A 391 -1.10 19.18 5.81
C PRO A 391 -2.41 19.15 5.03
N PHE A 392 -2.99 20.34 4.79
CA PHE A 392 -4.17 20.53 3.97
C PHE A 392 -3.75 20.89 2.54
N PRO A 393 -4.41 20.36 1.51
CA PRO A 393 -4.01 20.59 0.13
C PRO A 393 -4.10 22.08 -0.24
N GLY A 394 -3.02 22.64 -0.76
CA GLY A 394 -2.94 24.04 -1.19
C GLY A 394 -2.67 25.04 -0.07
N LEU A 395 -2.38 24.58 1.16
CA LEU A 395 -2.00 25.44 2.29
C LEU A 395 -0.49 25.37 2.62
N ASP A 396 0.31 24.82 1.69
CA ASP A 396 1.69 24.38 1.85
C ASP A 396 2.74 25.50 2.09
N ASN A 397 2.30 26.77 2.08
CA ASN A 397 3.17 27.94 2.27
C ASN A 397 3.29 28.32 3.75
N LEU A 398 4.52 28.67 4.19
CA LEU A 398 4.85 29.11 5.56
C LEU A 398 3.97 30.27 6.10
N GLY A 399 3.30 31.03 5.24
CA GLY A 399 2.36 32.10 5.64
C GLY A 399 0.95 31.62 6.02
N ASN A 400 0.60 30.36 5.77
CA ASN A 400 -0.74 29.78 5.98
C ASN A 400 -0.85 28.86 7.20
N ARG A 401 0.22 28.74 8.03
CA ARG A 401 0.28 27.79 9.16
C ARG A 401 -0.96 27.78 10.06
N ARG A 402 -1.50 28.96 10.38
CA ARG A 402 -2.68 29.11 11.25
C ARG A 402 -4.02 28.74 10.60
N ARG A 403 -4.06 28.52 9.28
CA ARG A 403 -5.31 28.21 8.57
C ARG A 403 -5.77 26.77 8.82
N VAL A 404 -4.85 25.82 8.91
CA VAL A 404 -5.18 24.42 9.28
C VAL A 404 -5.84 24.41 10.66
N THR A 405 -5.16 24.96 11.66
CA THR A 405 -5.68 25.11 13.03
C THR A 405 -7.03 25.82 13.06
N PHE A 406 -7.21 26.89 12.27
CA PHE A 406 -8.49 27.59 12.18
C PHE A 406 -9.64 26.68 11.74
N TYR A 407 -9.48 25.88 10.69
CA TYR A 407 -10.55 24.99 10.22
C TYR A 407 -10.83 23.84 11.19
N ILE A 408 -9.80 23.31 11.86
CA ILE A 408 -10.00 22.31 12.92
C ILE A 408 -10.77 22.92 14.10
N CYS A 409 -10.42 24.14 14.52
CA CYS A 409 -11.16 24.87 15.55
C CYS A 409 -12.60 25.20 15.13
N GLN A 410 -12.85 25.50 13.85
CA GLN A 410 -14.21 25.63 13.33
C GLN A 410 -14.98 24.31 13.43
N TYR A 411 -14.37 23.18 13.10
CA TYR A 411 -14.98 21.86 13.23
C TYR A 411 -15.35 21.54 14.68
N LEU A 412 -14.45 21.80 15.63
CA LEU A 412 -14.75 21.65 17.06
C LEU A 412 -15.89 22.57 17.53
N THR A 413 -15.99 23.78 16.97
CA THR A 413 -17.09 24.69 17.27
C THR A 413 -18.42 24.22 16.67
N LEU A 414 -18.39 23.59 15.49
CA LEU A 414 -19.56 22.93 14.92
C LEU A 414 -19.99 21.73 15.78
N LEU A 415 -19.04 20.94 16.26
CA LEU A 415 -19.30 19.83 17.18
C LEU A 415 -19.89 20.30 18.52
N PHE A 416 -19.49 21.48 19.00
CA PHE A 416 -20.15 22.15 20.12
C PHE A 416 -21.63 22.42 19.84
N LEU A 417 -21.96 22.99 18.68
CA LEU A 417 -23.35 23.23 18.30
C LEU A 417 -24.13 21.92 18.15
N ARG A 418 -23.50 20.88 17.58
CA ARG A 418 -24.09 19.54 17.46
C ARG A 418 -24.48 18.93 18.81
N GLN A 419 -23.77 19.23 19.91
CA GLN A 419 -24.18 18.71 21.23
C GLN A 419 -25.61 19.12 21.63
N PHE A 420 -26.11 20.24 21.09
CA PHE A 420 -27.48 20.70 21.34
C PHE A 420 -28.53 20.01 20.46
N THR A 421 -28.12 19.29 19.41
CA THR A 421 -29.02 18.52 18.52
C THR A 421 -29.09 17.05 18.90
N LEU A 422 -28.21 16.57 19.79
CA LEU A 422 -28.15 15.16 20.19
C LEU A 422 -29.34 14.74 21.09
N PRO A 423 -30.04 13.64 20.73
CA PRO A 423 -31.07 13.06 21.59
C PRO A 423 -30.46 12.39 22.82
N LYS A 424 -31.09 12.57 23.98
CA LYS A 424 -30.72 11.89 25.24
C LYS A 424 -31.44 10.55 25.31
N TYR A 425 -30.69 9.45 25.29
CA TYR A 425 -31.25 8.11 25.39
C TYR A 425 -31.05 7.50 26.77
N ASN A 426 -29.91 7.79 27.42
CA ASN A 426 -29.60 7.33 28.77
C ASN A 426 -29.74 8.47 29.79
N THR A 427 -30.03 8.12 31.03
CA THR A 427 -30.10 9.07 32.16
C THR A 427 -28.78 9.79 32.44
N TYR A 428 -27.65 9.18 32.06
CA TYR A 428 -26.31 9.76 32.23
C TYR A 428 -25.87 10.63 31.04
N ASP A 429 -26.68 10.75 29.99
CA ASP A 429 -26.33 11.54 28.81
C ASP A 429 -26.43 13.04 29.14
N ASN A 430 -25.26 13.69 29.30
CA ASN A 430 -25.15 15.11 29.60
C ASN A 430 -24.32 15.87 28.55
N PHE A 431 -24.83 15.93 27.32
CA PHE A 431 -24.17 16.59 26.19
C PHE A 431 -23.95 18.09 26.39
N THR A 432 -24.91 18.77 27.04
CA THR A 432 -24.91 20.24 27.22
C THR A 432 -24.51 20.67 28.63
N GLY A 433 -23.96 19.76 29.44
CA GLY A 433 -23.45 20.08 30.77
C GLY A 433 -22.31 21.09 30.70
N GLN A 434 -22.12 21.85 31.77
CA GLN A 434 -20.94 22.71 31.87
C GLN A 434 -19.66 21.85 31.81
N PRO A 435 -18.61 22.30 31.11
CA PRO A 435 -17.37 21.55 31.04
C PRO A 435 -16.73 21.46 32.43
N THR A 436 -16.17 20.30 32.74
CA THR A 436 -15.37 20.11 33.94
C THR A 436 -14.07 20.88 33.77
N LEU A 437 -13.87 21.90 34.61
CA LEU A 437 -12.66 22.71 34.56
C LEU A 437 -11.43 21.91 35.04
N PRO A 438 -10.25 22.08 34.42
CA PRO A 438 -9.01 21.52 34.93
C PRO A 438 -8.74 21.98 36.37
N GLN A 439 -8.68 21.05 37.33
CA GLN A 439 -8.51 21.40 38.75
C GLN A 439 -7.05 21.36 39.22
N ALA A 440 -6.21 20.57 38.55
CA ALA A 440 -4.84 20.30 38.99
C ALA A 440 -3.78 21.25 38.39
N GLU A 441 -4.05 21.86 37.22
CA GLU A 441 -3.07 22.65 36.48
C GLU A 441 -3.59 24.07 36.18
N VAL A 442 -3.11 25.05 36.95
CA VAL A 442 -3.43 26.49 36.74
C VAL A 442 -3.08 26.95 35.33
N LEU A 443 -2.00 26.41 34.75
CA LEU A 443 -1.60 26.71 33.38
C LEU A 443 -2.65 26.26 32.35
N GLU A 444 -3.28 25.09 32.56
CA GLU A 444 -4.33 24.59 31.66
C GLU A 444 -5.57 25.48 31.74
N LEU A 445 -5.96 25.92 32.94
CA LEU A 445 -7.03 26.89 33.13
C LEU A 445 -6.79 28.21 32.39
N LEU A 446 -5.57 28.74 32.47
CA LEU A 446 -5.19 29.96 31.74
C LEU A 446 -5.26 29.75 30.22
N ARG A 447 -4.80 28.61 29.71
CA ARG A 447 -4.91 28.26 28.29
C ARG A 447 -6.36 28.20 27.82
N TRP A 448 -7.25 27.63 28.63
CA TRP A 448 -8.69 27.61 28.35
C TRP A 448 -9.27 29.02 28.31
N GLN A 449 -8.96 29.86 29.32
CA GLN A 449 -9.41 31.25 29.39
C GLN A 449 -8.98 32.05 28.15
N GLU A 450 -7.72 31.93 27.74
CA GLU A 450 -7.19 32.57 26.54
C GLU A 450 -7.88 32.07 25.26
N SER A 451 -8.35 30.81 25.25
CA SER A 451 -8.98 30.19 24.09
C SER A 451 -10.41 30.66 23.85
N ILE A 452 -11.09 31.20 24.86
CA ILE A 452 -12.49 31.64 24.77
C ILE A 452 -12.70 32.71 23.70
N ASN A 453 -11.80 33.69 23.58
CA ASN A 453 -11.94 34.76 22.58
C ASN A 453 -11.88 34.20 21.16
N TYR A 454 -10.97 33.24 20.93
CA TYR A 454 -10.84 32.56 19.64
C TYR A 454 -12.02 31.64 19.36
N PHE A 455 -12.51 30.92 20.37
CA PHE A 455 -13.74 30.13 20.28
C PHE A 455 -14.93 30.99 19.85
N ARG A 456 -15.15 32.15 20.49
CA ARG A 456 -16.21 33.09 20.11
C ARG A 456 -16.05 33.57 18.66
N PHE A 457 -14.82 33.79 18.20
CA PHE A 457 -14.56 34.14 16.81
C PHE A 457 -14.94 33.00 15.85
N CYS A 458 -14.52 31.77 16.12
CA CYS A 458 -14.90 30.58 15.34
C CYS A 458 -16.42 30.38 15.33
N LEU A 459 -17.08 30.54 16.48
CA LEU A 459 -18.53 30.42 16.62
C LEU A 459 -19.27 31.41 15.73
N LYS A 460 -18.85 32.68 15.74
CA LYS A 460 -19.42 33.71 14.83
C LYS A 460 -19.20 33.39 13.35
N LYS A 461 -18.18 32.61 12.99
CA LYS A 461 -17.94 32.19 11.60
C LYS A 461 -18.82 31.00 11.23
N VAL A 462 -18.91 29.99 12.08
CA VAL A 462 -19.77 28.81 11.87
C VAL A 462 -21.24 29.23 11.79
N LEU A 463 -21.70 30.11 12.69
CA LEU A 463 -23.09 30.61 12.68
C LEU A 463 -23.47 31.43 11.43
N LYS A 464 -22.49 31.90 10.65
CA LYS A 464 -22.75 32.63 9.39
C LYS A 464 -22.82 31.71 8.17
N ASP A 465 -22.42 30.46 8.29
CA ASP A 465 -22.43 29.49 7.20
C ASP A 465 -23.64 28.56 7.36
N GLU A 466 -24.77 28.96 6.77
CA GLU A 466 -26.02 28.20 6.84
C GLU A 466 -25.88 26.78 6.25
N ASN A 467 -25.06 26.62 5.19
CA ASN A 467 -24.84 25.30 4.58
C ASN A 467 -24.09 24.36 5.55
N LEU A 468 -23.12 24.90 6.28
CA LEU A 468 -22.42 24.14 7.31
C LEU A 468 -23.35 23.78 8.48
N LEU A 469 -24.22 24.70 8.92
CA LEU A 469 -25.19 24.41 9.98
C LEU A 469 -26.21 23.34 9.58
N ASN A 470 -26.59 23.27 8.30
CA ASN A 470 -27.49 22.22 7.79
C ASN A 470 -26.88 20.80 7.81
N THR A 471 -25.64 20.64 8.29
CA THR A 471 -25.01 19.33 8.47
C THR A 471 -25.30 18.67 9.82
N ILE A 472 -25.70 19.43 10.85
CA ILE A 472 -25.83 18.96 12.25
C ILE A 472 -27.27 18.75 12.73
#